data_AF-A0A5W0D0E9-F1
#
_entry.id   AF-A0A5W0D0E9-F1
#
_cell.length_a   1.000
_cell.length_b   1.000
_cell.length_c   1.000
_cell.angle_alpha   90.00
_cell.angle_beta   90.00
_cell.angle_gamma   90.00
#
_symmetry.space_group_name_H-M   'P 1'
#
loop_
_entity.id
_entity.type
_entity.pdbx_description
1 polymer ?
#
loop_
_entity_poly.entity_id
_entity_poly.type
_entity_poly.pdbx_seq_one_letter_code
_entity_poly.pdbx_strand_id
1 'polypeptide(L)'
;MNAQLAYVFTIDTRILQNSNEKITEIFITKYKKGITNHFGPDMERFQFCFEAAFFAIGEWQIKVDAMTRYHEEDEVMEFFSSIPSDEAGNLATSILLFSDVLAMKGVDEVFGYFLGRDNVV
;
A
#
# COMPACT_ATOMS: atom_id res chain seq x y z
N MET A 1 7.23 -9.36 -12.83
CA MET A 1 6.61 -8.39 -11.91
C MET A 1 5.41 -7.79 -12.63
N ASN A 2 4.21 -7.84 -12.06
CA ASN A 2 3.02 -7.19 -12.65
C ASN A 2 3.34 -5.70 -12.87
N ALA A 3 2.98 -5.13 -14.03
CA ALA A 3 3.24 -3.73 -14.37
C ALA A 3 2.65 -2.76 -13.32
N GLN A 4 1.52 -3.10 -12.72
CA GLN A 4 0.91 -2.33 -11.63
C GLN A 4 1.77 -2.33 -10.37
N LEU A 5 2.28 -3.50 -9.97
CA LEU A 5 3.15 -3.60 -8.80
C LEU A 5 4.48 -2.88 -9.04
N ALA A 6 5.01 -2.97 -10.26
CA ALA A 6 6.20 -2.22 -10.65
C ALA A 6 5.97 -0.70 -10.57
N TYR A 7 4.79 -0.23 -10.98
CA TYR A 7 4.41 1.17 -10.81
C TYR A 7 4.45 1.57 -9.33
N VAL A 8 3.79 0.80 -8.45
CA VAL A 8 3.76 1.06 -7.00
C VAL A 8 5.16 1.18 -6.40
N PHE A 9 6.09 0.29 -6.76
CA PHE A 9 7.46 0.34 -6.25
C PHE A 9 8.29 1.53 -6.76
N THR A 10 7.82 2.22 -7.79
CA THR A 10 8.48 3.42 -8.34
C THR A 10 7.80 4.72 -7.95
N ILE A 11 6.68 4.68 -7.23
CA ILE A 11 6.03 5.90 -6.70
C ILE A 11 6.99 6.60 -5.74
N ASP A 12 7.00 7.93 -5.77
CA ASP A 12 7.75 8.74 -4.81
C ASP A 12 7.39 8.35 -3.36
N THR A 13 8.42 8.08 -2.57
CA THR A 13 8.28 7.66 -1.18
C THR A 13 7.40 8.59 -0.35
N ARG A 14 7.49 9.90 -0.57
CA ARG A 14 6.70 10.89 0.17
C ARG A 14 5.21 10.74 -0.12
N ILE A 15 4.84 10.41 -1.35
CA ILE A 15 3.45 10.16 -1.73
C ILE A 15 2.98 8.86 -1.09
N LEU A 16 3.78 7.79 -1.17
CA LEU A 16 3.44 6.51 -0.53
C LEU A 16 3.24 6.63 0.98
N GLN A 17 4.04 7.44 1.67
CA GLN A 17 3.96 7.56 3.14
C GLN A 17 2.92 8.60 3.59
N ASN A 18 2.80 9.74 2.91
CA ASN A 18 1.93 10.83 3.35
C ASN A 18 0.51 10.75 2.78
N SER A 19 0.32 10.05 1.66
CA SER A 19 -0.98 9.92 1.00
C SER A 19 -1.53 8.49 1.03
N ASN A 20 -0.98 7.58 1.85
CA ASN A 20 -1.45 6.19 1.94
C ASN A 20 -2.93 6.06 2.33
N GLU A 21 -3.41 6.88 3.26
CA GLU A 21 -4.82 6.93 3.67
C GLU A 21 -5.71 7.30 2.48
N LYS A 22 -5.34 8.34 1.74
CA LYS A 22 -6.08 8.81 0.55
C LYS A 22 -6.05 7.78 -0.59
N ILE A 23 -4.91 7.15 -0.84
CA ILE A 23 -4.77 6.05 -1.80
C ILE A 23 -5.70 4.89 -1.40
N THR A 24 -5.68 4.51 -0.12
CA THR A 24 -6.46 3.40 0.40
C THR A 24 -7.95 3.69 0.35
N GLU A 25 -8.38 4.91 0.69
CA GLU A 25 -9.78 5.34 0.59
C GLU A 25 -10.31 5.22 -0.85
N ILE A 26 -9.56 5.74 -1.83
CA ILE A 26 -9.92 5.63 -3.25
C ILE A 26 -10.02 4.17 -3.67
N PHE A 27 -9.02 3.37 -3.28
CA PHE A 27 -8.95 1.97 -3.64
C PHE A 27 -10.12 1.17 -3.06
N ILE A 28 -10.43 1.35 -1.77
CA ILE A 28 -11.56 0.70 -1.11
C ILE A 28 -12.88 1.19 -1.69
N THR A 29 -13.07 2.50 -1.86
CA THR A 29 -14.31 3.07 -2.38
C THR A 29 -14.66 2.48 -3.74
N LYS A 30 -13.65 2.33 -4.61
CA LYS A 30 -13.85 1.82 -5.96
C LYS A 30 -13.99 0.31 -6.03
N TYR A 31 -13.18 -0.43 -5.28
CA TYR A 31 -13.07 -1.89 -5.41
C TYR A 31 -13.63 -2.67 -4.23
N LYS A 32 -14.42 -2.04 -3.34
CA LYS A 32 -14.96 -2.63 -2.11
C LYS A 32 -15.44 -4.07 -2.30
N LYS A 33 -16.30 -4.32 -3.29
CA LYS A 33 -16.84 -5.66 -3.55
C LYS A 33 -15.74 -6.67 -3.91
N GLY A 34 -14.78 -6.29 -4.75
CA GLY A 34 -13.66 -7.14 -5.14
C GLY A 34 -12.74 -7.45 -3.97
N ILE A 35 -12.43 -6.43 -3.16
CA ILE A 35 -11.62 -6.57 -1.94
C ILE A 35 -12.33 -7.48 -0.93
N THR A 36 -13.62 -7.25 -0.67
CA THR A 36 -14.39 -8.07 0.26
C THR A 36 -14.44 -9.54 -0.17
N ASN A 37 -14.51 -9.82 -1.48
CA ASN A 37 -14.48 -11.19 -1.99
C ASN A 37 -13.10 -11.85 -1.83
N HIS A 38 -12.00 -11.09 -1.92
CA HIS A 38 -10.64 -11.61 -1.81
C HIS A 38 -10.14 -11.75 -0.37
N PHE A 39 -10.45 -10.77 0.49
CA PHE A 39 -9.88 -10.63 1.82
C PHE A 39 -10.90 -10.84 2.95
N GLY A 40 -12.18 -10.98 2.61
CA GLY A 40 -13.26 -11.13 3.57
C GLY A 40 -13.92 -9.81 3.98
N PRO A 41 -14.89 -9.87 4.91
CA PRO A 41 -15.74 -8.72 5.24
C PRO A 41 -15.10 -7.68 6.15
N ASP A 42 -13.96 -7.99 6.77
CA ASP A 42 -13.26 -7.10 7.71
C ASP A 42 -12.46 -6.02 6.97
N MET A 43 -13.19 -5.01 6.51
CA MET A 43 -12.63 -3.91 5.71
C MET A 43 -11.80 -2.93 6.55
N GLU A 44 -12.08 -2.81 7.85
CA GLU A 44 -11.30 -1.95 8.75
C GLU A 44 -9.88 -2.50 8.91
N ARG A 45 -9.76 -3.82 9.15
CA ARG A 45 -8.46 -4.48 9.19
C ARG A 45 -7.74 -4.43 7.85
N PHE A 46 -8.46 -4.64 6.74
CA PHE A 46 -7.87 -4.49 5.41
C PHE A 46 -7.29 -3.10 5.20
N GLN A 47 -8.07 -2.05 5.49
CA GLN A 47 -7.64 -0.66 5.37
C GLN A 47 -6.35 -0.40 6.14
N PHE A 48 -6.33 -0.75 7.43
CA PHE A 48 -5.18 -0.56 8.29
C PHE A 48 -3.92 -1.26 7.75
N CYS A 49 -4.05 -2.54 7.36
CA CYS A 49 -2.93 -3.29 6.80
C CYS A 49 -2.45 -2.73 5.46
N PHE A 50 -3.37 -2.23 4.63
CA PHE A 50 -3.05 -1.71 3.30
C PHE A 50 -2.32 -0.36 3.37
N GLU A 51 -2.76 0.55 4.24
CA GLU A 51 -2.07 1.82 4.51
C GLU A 51 -0.63 1.61 4.99
N ALA A 52 -0.47 0.66 5.90
CA ALA A 52 0.84 0.32 6.45
C ALA A 52 1.74 -0.43 5.46
N ALA A 53 1.15 -1.17 4.52
CA ALA A 53 1.92 -1.75 3.43
C ALA A 53 2.54 -0.68 2.51
N PHE A 54 1.84 0.41 2.20
CA PHE A 54 2.43 1.53 1.47
C PHE A 54 3.56 2.20 2.24
N PHE A 55 3.38 2.40 3.55
CA PHE A 55 4.44 2.94 4.40
C PHE A 55 5.69 2.05 4.37
N ALA A 56 5.51 0.73 4.47
CA ALA A 56 6.60 -0.23 4.43
C ALA A 56 7.35 -0.25 3.09
N ILE A 57 6.63 -0.06 1.98
CA ILE A 57 7.26 0.12 0.66
C ILE A 57 8.13 1.37 0.66
N GLY A 58 7.63 2.48 1.19
CA GLY A 58 8.39 3.72 1.32
C GLY A 58 9.68 3.56 2.15
N GLU A 59 9.58 2.91 3.31
CA GLU A 59 10.75 2.61 4.15
C GLU A 59 11.77 1.73 3.43
N TRP A 60 11.29 0.72 2.69
CA TRP A 60 12.17 -0.12 1.88
C TRP A 60 12.87 0.68 0.78
N GLN A 61 12.17 1.58 0.08
CA GLN A 61 12.76 2.44 -0.95
C GLN A 61 13.92 3.27 -0.38
N ILE A 62 13.74 3.86 0.81
CA ILE A 62 14.79 4.62 1.51
C ILE A 62 16.00 3.72 1.83
N LYS A 63 15.76 2.55 2.42
CA LYS A 63 16.83 1.64 2.87
C LYS A 63 17.72 1.12 1.75
N VAL A 64 17.16 0.94 0.56
CA VAL A 64 17.89 0.39 -0.59
C VAL A 64 18.30 1.45 -1.61
N ASP A 65 18.08 2.74 -1.31
CA ASP A 65 18.28 3.86 -2.23
C ASP A 65 17.60 3.60 -3.59
N ALA A 66 16.34 3.19 -3.54
CA ALA A 66 15.58 2.82 -4.73
C ALA A 66 15.36 4.03 -5.63
N MET A 67 15.54 3.84 -6.95
CA MET A 67 15.18 4.86 -7.92
C MET A 67 13.65 4.99 -8.00
N THR A 68 13.12 6.08 -7.48
CA THR A 68 11.71 6.47 -7.64
C THR A 68 11.53 7.32 -8.89
N ARG A 69 10.29 7.42 -9.36
CA ARG A 69 9.87 8.30 -10.44
C ARG A 69 9.13 9.48 -9.85
N TYR A 70 9.36 10.65 -10.43
CA TYR A 70 8.56 11.83 -10.12
C TYR A 70 7.16 11.63 -10.72
N HIS A 71 6.20 11.44 -9.84
CA HIS A 71 4.78 11.41 -10.15
C HIS A 71 4.11 12.53 -9.35
N GLU A 72 3.16 13.23 -9.96
CA GLU A 72 2.28 14.09 -9.17
C GLU A 72 1.32 13.22 -8.36
N GLU A 73 0.90 13.71 -7.20
CA GLU A 73 -0.03 12.96 -6.34
C GLU A 73 -1.31 12.56 -7.10
N ASP A 74 -1.82 13.45 -7.94
CA ASP A 74 -3.03 13.21 -8.73
C ASP A 74 -2.84 12.08 -9.76
N GLU A 75 -1.66 11.91 -10.35
CA GLU A 75 -1.35 10.78 -11.24
C GLU A 75 -1.41 9.46 -10.48
N VAL A 76 -0.93 9.45 -9.24
CA VAL A 76 -0.98 8.25 -8.37
C VAL A 76 -2.43 7.92 -8.03
N MET A 77 -3.24 8.92 -7.71
CA MET A 77 -4.67 8.72 -7.45
C MET A 77 -5.42 8.21 -8.68
N GLU A 78 -5.09 8.73 -9.87
CA GLU A 78 -5.64 8.25 -11.14
C GLU A 78 -5.23 6.80 -11.42
N PHE A 79 -3.97 6.44 -11.16
CA PHE A 79 -3.51 5.07 -11.27
C PHE A 79 -4.35 4.13 -10.39
N PHE A 80 -4.47 4.41 -9.09
CA PHE A 80 -5.27 3.54 -8.21
C PHE A 80 -6.75 3.53 -8.60
N SER A 81 -7.26 4.65 -9.13
CA SER A 81 -8.61 4.75 -9.66
C SER A 81 -8.81 4.04 -10.99
N SER A 82 -7.78 3.69 -11.76
CA SER A 82 -7.93 3.16 -13.12
C SER A 82 -7.65 1.66 -13.23
N ILE A 83 -7.25 1.00 -12.14
CA ILE A 83 -7.00 -0.44 -12.08
C ILE A 83 -8.25 -1.24 -12.51
N PRO A 84 -8.10 -2.23 -13.41
CA PRO A 84 -9.18 -3.17 -13.72
C PRO A 84 -9.67 -3.88 -12.44
N SER A 85 -10.98 -3.95 -12.27
CA SER A 85 -11.60 -4.47 -11.03
C SER A 85 -11.20 -5.91 -10.71
N ASP A 86 -10.95 -6.72 -11.74
CA ASP A 86 -10.46 -8.10 -11.66
C ASP A 86 -8.97 -8.21 -11.29
N GLU A 87 -8.20 -7.13 -11.43
CA GLU A 87 -6.79 -7.07 -11.07
C GLU A 87 -6.54 -6.43 -9.69
N ALA A 88 -7.47 -5.62 -9.19
CA ALA A 88 -7.36 -4.92 -7.92
C ALA A 88 -7.06 -5.86 -6.73
N GLY A 89 -7.76 -7.00 -6.63
CA GLY A 89 -7.51 -7.99 -5.57
C GLY A 89 -6.10 -8.58 -5.61
N ASN A 90 -5.58 -8.84 -6.82
CA ASN A 90 -4.24 -9.39 -7.02
C ASN A 90 -3.15 -8.36 -6.69
N LEU A 91 -3.36 -7.09 -7.07
CA LEU A 91 -2.45 -6.02 -6.70
C LEU A 91 -2.41 -5.83 -5.18
N ALA A 92 -3.58 -5.79 -4.53
CA ALA A 92 -3.68 -5.65 -3.09
C ALA A 92 -2.95 -6.79 -2.36
N THR A 93 -3.13 -8.03 -2.84
CA THR A 93 -2.45 -9.21 -2.29
C THR A 93 -0.94 -9.07 -2.40
N SER A 94 -0.45 -8.61 -3.55
CA SER A 94 0.98 -8.45 -3.80
C SER A 94 1.62 -7.39 -2.90
N ILE A 95 0.92 -6.27 -2.70
CA ILE A 95 1.36 -5.18 -1.80
C ILE A 95 1.44 -5.67 -0.35
N LEU A 96 0.40 -6.36 0.13
CA LEU A 96 0.35 -6.90 1.49
C LEU A 96 1.44 -7.95 1.73
N LEU A 97 1.62 -8.89 0.81
CA LEU A 97 2.68 -9.90 0.91
C LEU A 97 4.08 -9.30 0.96
N PHE A 98 4.32 -8.22 0.21
CA PHE A 98 5.60 -7.52 0.27
C PHE A 98 5.84 -6.91 1.66
N SER A 99 4.81 -6.29 2.24
CA SER A 99 4.88 -5.75 3.59
C SER A 99 5.16 -6.84 4.64
N ASP A 100 4.49 -7.98 4.56
CA ASP A 100 4.73 -9.12 5.44
C ASP A 100 6.19 -9.61 5.38
N VAL A 101 6.78 -9.66 4.18
CA VAL A 101 8.19 -10.04 4.01
C VAL A 101 9.13 -9.04 4.68
N LEU A 102 8.81 -7.74 4.66
CA LEU A 102 9.60 -6.72 5.35
C LEU A 102 9.45 -6.82 6.87
N ALA A 103 8.24 -7.04 7.35
CA ALA A 103 7.99 -7.30 8.76
C ALA A 103 8.78 -8.54 9.23
N MET A 104 8.70 -9.67 8.52
CA MET A 104 9.47 -10.88 8.87
C MET A 104 11.00 -10.66 8.92
N LYS A 105 11.52 -9.66 8.21
CA LYS A 105 12.95 -9.31 8.21
C LYS A 105 13.40 -8.45 9.39
N GLY A 106 12.50 -8.06 10.30
CA GLY A 106 12.89 -7.23 11.45
C GLY A 106 13.07 -5.76 11.10
N VAL A 107 12.32 -5.23 10.13
CA VAL A 107 12.42 -3.80 9.77
C VAL A 107 11.71 -2.95 10.86
N ASP A 108 12.48 -2.47 11.83
CA ASP A 108 11.99 -1.79 13.04
C ASP A 108 11.03 -0.61 12.78
N GLU A 109 11.25 0.18 11.72
CA GLU A 109 10.41 1.33 11.35
C GLU A 109 9.03 0.88 10.84
N VAL A 110 9.00 -0.26 10.15
CA VAL A 110 7.76 -0.89 9.69
C VAL A 110 6.99 -1.40 10.91
N PHE A 111 7.66 -2.08 11.84
CA PHE A 111 7.04 -2.50 13.10
C PHE A 111 6.56 -1.31 13.95
N GLY A 112 7.34 -0.25 14.05
CA GLY A 112 6.97 0.96 14.79
C GLY A 112 5.73 1.64 14.21
N TYR A 113 5.60 1.68 12.88
CA TYR A 113 4.40 2.18 12.21
C TYR A 113 3.19 1.28 12.46
N PHE A 114 3.35 -0.04 12.35
CA PHE A 114 2.29 -1.02 12.59
C PHE A 114 1.82 -1.07 14.05
N LEU A 115 2.74 -1.06 15.01
CA LEU A 115 2.46 -1.21 16.44
C LEU A 115 2.24 0.14 17.14
N GLY A 116 2.69 1.24 16.54
CA GLY A 116 2.60 2.59 17.12
C GLY A 116 1.20 3.22 17.01
N ARG A 117 0.35 2.76 16.08
CA ARG A 117 -1.04 3.23 15.98
C ARG A 117 -1.95 2.70 17.10
N ASP A 118 -1.58 1.61 17.77
CA ASP A 118 -2.34 1.04 18.91
C ASP A 118 -2.06 1.73 20.26
N ASN A 119 -1.12 2.68 20.31
CA ASN A 119 -0.71 3.36 21.55
C ASN A 119 -1.28 4.79 21.69
N VAL A 120 -2.49 5.04 21.20
CA VAL A 120 -3.28 6.21 21.60
C VAL A 120 -4.43 5.72 22.49
N VAL A 121 -4.14 5.59 23.78
CA VAL A 121 -5.13 5.43 24.87
C VAL A 121 -5.27 6.77 25.57
#